data_AF-S7STW2-F1
#
_entry.id   AF-S7STW2-F1
#
_cell.length_a   1.000
_cell.length_b   1.000
_cell.length_c   1.000
_cell.angle_alpha   90.00
_cell.angle_beta   90.00
_cell.angle_gamma   90.00
#
_symmetry.space_group_name_H-M   'P 1'
#
loop_
_entity.id
_entity.type
_entity.pdbx_description
1 polymer ?
#
loop_
_entity_poly.entity_id
_entity_poly.type
_entity_poly.pdbx_seq_one_letter_code
_entity_poly.pdbx_strand_id
1 'polypeptide(L)'
;MIDFFDESYKSFYHRKYCLFPFSGGRINVKIKPIIRTYKLGIKTRGEICMSYQLGLLDQSPIPEGASAFDALQQTVRLAQKAEEWGYSRFWVSEHHNTEQLAGSSPEVLISYLLARTNSIRIGSGGVMLQHYSPFKVAENFHVLSSLAPGRVDLGVGKAPGGLPLSTKALQFGTMNDGKDFKERFVFLKN
;
A
#
# COMPACT_ATOMS: atom_id res chain seq x y z
N MET A 1 7.80 1.83 16.20
CA MET A 1 6.37 1.53 16.33
C MET A 1 5.85 1.28 14.91
N ILE A 2 5.24 0.11 14.67
CA ILE A 2 4.63 -0.24 13.36
C ILE A 2 3.19 0.25 13.41
N ASP A 3 2.76 1.03 12.41
CA ASP A 3 1.37 1.44 12.31
C ASP A 3 0.56 0.41 11.50
N PHE A 4 -0.47 -0.16 12.13
CA PHE A 4 -1.34 -1.17 11.53
C PHE A 4 -2.58 -0.55 10.89
N PHE A 5 -2.88 -0.93 9.65
CA PHE A 5 -4.07 -0.48 8.92
C PHE A 5 -4.90 -1.65 8.38
N ASP A 6 -6.19 -1.69 8.73
CA ASP A 6 -7.17 -2.63 8.17
C ASP A 6 -7.99 -1.91 7.07
N GLU A 7 -8.11 -2.54 5.90
CA GLU A 7 -8.88 -2.02 4.78
C GLU A 7 -10.39 -1.94 5.04
N SER A 8 -10.90 -2.53 6.13
CA SER A 8 -12.34 -2.67 6.41
C SER A 8 -13.11 -1.40 6.83
N TYR A 9 -12.47 -0.23 6.91
CA TYR A 9 -13.18 1.04 7.16
C TYR A 9 -13.81 1.60 5.87
N LYS A 10 -15.14 1.70 5.90
CA LYS A 10 -16.05 2.08 4.80
C LYS A 10 -15.57 3.29 3.99
N SER A 11 -15.52 3.10 2.68
CA SER A 11 -15.48 4.18 1.68
C SER A 11 -16.69 5.10 1.87
N PHE A 12 -16.46 6.34 2.32
CA PHE A 12 -17.44 7.40 2.19
C PHE A 12 -17.22 8.10 0.85
N TYR A 13 -18.07 7.75 -0.13
CA TYR A 13 -18.15 8.47 -1.40
C TYR A 13 -18.83 9.83 -1.15
N HIS A 14 -18.06 10.91 -1.08
CA HIS A 14 -18.59 12.24 -1.33
C HIS A 14 -17.98 12.82 -2.60
N ARG A 15 -18.81 12.89 -3.65
CA ARG A 15 -18.55 13.74 -4.81
C ARG A 15 -18.61 15.20 -4.36
N LYS A 16 -17.47 15.88 -4.33
CA LYS A 16 -17.39 17.33 -4.51
C LYS A 16 -16.21 17.63 -5.44
N TYR A 17 -16.53 18.28 -6.55
CA TYR A 17 -15.54 18.80 -7.49
C TYR A 17 -14.87 20.02 -6.84
N CYS A 18 -13.56 19.98 -6.62
CA CYS A 18 -12.75 21.19 -6.44
C CYS A 18 -12.00 21.43 -7.75
N LEU A 19 -12.41 22.46 -8.47
CA LEU A 19 -11.67 23.00 -9.61
C LEU A 19 -10.56 23.89 -9.06
N PHE A 20 -9.32 23.62 -9.45
CA PHE A 20 -8.23 24.59 -9.36
C PHE A 20 -7.81 25.00 -10.79
N PRO A 21 -7.51 26.28 -11.04
CA PRO A 21 -7.10 26.73 -12.36
C PRO A 21 -5.64 26.34 -12.59
N PHE A 22 -5.34 25.75 -13.74
CA PHE A 22 -3.98 25.73 -14.27
C PHE A 22 -4.02 25.97 -15.78
N SER A 23 -3.27 26.99 -16.20
CA SER A 23 -3.00 27.33 -17.59
C SER A 23 -2.01 26.32 -18.20
N GLY A 24 -2.34 25.81 -19.38
CA GLY A 24 -1.36 25.23 -20.32
C GLY A 24 -1.35 23.71 -20.39
N GLY A 25 -1.85 23.17 -21.50
CA GLY A 25 -1.42 21.89 -22.08
C GLY A 25 -2.05 20.62 -21.50
N ARG A 26 -2.95 19.99 -22.27
CA ARG A 26 -3.54 18.68 -21.93
C ARG A 26 -2.54 17.57 -22.23
N ILE A 27 -2.24 16.74 -21.23
CA ILE A 27 -1.80 15.35 -21.43
C ILE A 27 -2.79 14.47 -20.67
N ASN A 28 -3.60 13.70 -21.40
CA ASN A 28 -4.49 12.71 -20.80
C ASN A 28 -3.69 11.45 -20.48
N VAL A 29 -3.27 11.28 -19.22
CA VAL A 29 -2.83 9.98 -18.71
C VAL A 29 -3.90 9.49 -17.76
N LYS A 30 -4.61 8.43 -18.16
CA LYS A 30 -5.68 7.82 -17.37
C LYS A 30 -5.07 6.85 -16.36
N ILE A 31 -4.35 7.38 -15.37
CA ILE A 31 -3.96 6.61 -14.19
C ILE A 31 -5.17 6.63 -13.25
N LYS A 32 -5.59 5.47 -12.73
CA LYS A 32 -6.56 5.40 -11.62
C LYS A 32 -5.77 5.39 -10.30
N PRO A 33 -5.39 6.53 -9.70
CA PRO A 33 -4.88 6.51 -8.34
C PRO A 33 -6.05 6.20 -7.41
N ILE A 34 -5.94 5.12 -6.63
CA ILE A 34 -6.82 4.89 -5.50
C ILE A 34 -6.35 5.86 -4.40
N ILE A 35 -6.87 7.10 -4.41
CA ILE A 35 -6.60 8.10 -3.38
C ILE A 35 -7.43 7.73 -2.13
N ARG A 36 -6.77 7.34 -1.04
CA ARG A 36 -7.39 7.18 0.29
C ARG A 36 -7.09 8.42 1.14
N THR A 37 -8.13 9.10 1.64
CA THR A 37 -8.02 10.24 2.57
C THR A 37 -8.25 9.80 4.01
N TYR A 38 -7.42 10.27 4.95
CA TYR A 38 -7.59 10.06 6.39
C TYR A 38 -7.75 11.42 7.10
N LYS A 39 -8.64 11.49 8.11
CA LYS A 39 -9.01 12.73 8.83
C LYS A 39 -8.23 12.85 10.14
N LEU A 40 -7.33 13.83 10.27
CA LEU A 40 -6.76 14.25 11.55
C LEU A 40 -7.39 15.60 11.97
N GLY A 41 -7.90 15.71 13.20
CA GLY A 41 -8.53 16.93 13.70
C GLY A 41 -7.58 17.75 14.56
N ILE A 42 -7.23 18.97 14.13
CA ILE A 42 -6.54 19.97 14.95
C ILE A 42 -7.56 21.04 15.32
N LYS A 43 -7.78 21.27 16.62
CA LYS A 43 -8.64 22.36 17.13
C LYS A 43 -7.81 23.64 17.27
N THR A 44 -7.96 24.57 16.35
CA THR A 44 -7.58 25.98 16.54
C THR A 44 -8.86 26.83 16.58
N ARG A 45 -8.89 27.83 17.47
CA ARG A 45 -10.03 28.73 17.66
C ARG A 45 -10.36 29.44 16.34
N GLY A 46 -11.62 29.38 15.90
CA GLY A 46 -12.16 30.27 14.87
C GLY A 46 -12.58 29.59 13.56
N GLU A 47 -11.72 28.79 12.94
CA GLU A 47 -12.02 28.08 11.69
C GLU A 47 -11.25 26.75 11.69
N ILE A 48 -11.93 25.62 11.52
CA ILE A 48 -11.28 24.32 11.36
C ILE A 48 -10.65 24.31 9.97
N CYS A 49 -9.39 24.74 9.85
CA CYS A 49 -8.61 24.49 8.65
C CYS A 49 -8.28 22.98 8.63
N MET A 50 -9.10 22.21 7.92
CA MET A 50 -8.87 20.78 7.74
C MET A 50 -7.67 20.56 6.83
N SER A 51 -6.52 20.19 7.40
CA SER A 51 -5.40 19.69 6.61
C SER A 51 -5.65 18.23 6.25
N TYR A 52 -5.73 17.94 4.95
CA TYR A 52 -5.78 16.57 4.45
C TYR A 52 -4.36 16.08 4.21
N GLN A 53 -4.08 14.85 4.64
CA GLN A 53 -2.86 14.13 4.28
C GLN A 53 -3.17 13.23 3.09
N LEU A 54 -2.40 13.36 2.02
CA LEU A 54 -2.52 12.51 0.83
C LEU A 54 -1.48 11.41 0.87
N GLY A 55 -1.87 10.22 0.42
CA GLY A 55 -0.99 9.07 0.22
C GLY A 55 -1.26 8.42 -1.13
N LEU A 56 -0.30 7.63 -1.61
CA LEU A 56 -0.44 6.85 -2.84
C LEU A 56 -0.48 5.36 -2.52
N LEU A 57 -1.29 4.62 -3.30
CA LEU A 57 -1.26 3.17 -3.38
C LEU A 57 -0.87 2.80 -4.82
N ASP A 58 0.26 2.14 -4.96
CA ASP A 58 0.76 1.65 -6.24
C ASP A 58 0.64 0.13 -6.33
N GLN A 59 0.25 -0.34 -7.51
CA GLN A 59 0.12 -1.78 -7.80
C GLN A 59 1.24 -2.30 -8.70
N SER A 60 2.19 -1.43 -9.07
CA SER A 60 3.25 -1.73 -10.03
C SER A 60 2.70 -2.32 -11.35
N PRO A 61 1.79 -1.61 -12.04
CA PRO A 61 1.22 -2.11 -13.29
C PRO A 61 2.31 -2.26 -14.36
N ILE A 62 2.23 -3.33 -15.12
CA ILE A 62 3.09 -3.61 -16.27
C ILE A 62 2.38 -3.06 -17.52
N PRO A 63 2.88 -1.99 -18.14
CA PRO A 63 2.32 -1.48 -19.40
C PRO A 63 2.48 -2.50 -20.52
N GLU A 64 1.64 -2.39 -21.55
CA GLU A 64 1.75 -3.22 -22.73
C GLU A 64 3.13 -3.10 -23.38
N GLY A 65 3.76 -4.24 -23.66
CA GLY A 65 5.11 -4.33 -24.23
C GLY A 65 6.26 -4.03 -23.27
N ALA A 66 5.98 -3.75 -21.99
CA ALA A 66 7.01 -3.53 -20.97
C ALA A 66 7.29 -4.80 -20.14
N SER A 67 8.44 -4.82 -19.47
CA SER A 67 8.80 -5.89 -18.54
C SER A 67 8.39 -5.56 -17.09
N ALA A 68 8.38 -6.58 -16.23
CA ALA A 68 8.24 -6.39 -14.78
C ALA A 68 9.36 -5.51 -14.21
N PHE A 69 10.57 -5.57 -14.79
CA PHE A 69 11.67 -4.68 -14.43
C PHE A 69 11.29 -3.21 -14.68
N ASP A 70 10.74 -2.90 -15.85
CA ASP A 70 10.34 -1.53 -16.21
C ASP A 70 9.27 -0.99 -15.25
N ALA A 71 8.27 -1.81 -14.93
CA ALA A 71 7.21 -1.47 -13.98
C ALA A 71 7.77 -1.17 -12.59
N LEU A 72 8.68 -2.01 -12.07
CA LEU A 72 9.30 -1.78 -10.76
C LEU A 72 10.20 -0.55 -10.75
N GLN A 73 10.92 -0.26 -11.85
CA GLN A 73 11.66 1.01 -11.96
C GLN A 73 10.73 2.22 -11.99
N GLN A 74 9.55 2.11 -12.60
CA GLN A 74 8.52 3.15 -12.55
C GLN A 74 7.97 3.34 -11.14
N THR A 75 7.70 2.26 -10.39
CA THR A 75 7.31 2.33 -8.97
C THR A 75 8.35 3.05 -8.12
N VAL A 76 9.64 2.77 -8.32
CA VAL A 76 10.74 3.45 -7.59
C VAL A 76 10.75 4.95 -7.90
N ARG A 77 10.68 5.33 -9.18
CA ARG A 77 10.62 6.73 -9.59
C ARG A 77 9.38 7.42 -9.02
N LEU A 78 8.24 6.74 -9.01
CA LEU A 78 6.99 7.28 -8.47
C LEU A 78 7.08 7.50 -6.96
N ALA A 79 7.68 6.58 -6.20
CA ALA A 79 7.89 6.75 -4.77
C ALA A 79 8.80 7.96 -4.45
N GLN A 80 9.88 8.13 -5.22
CA GLN A 80 10.76 9.30 -5.10
C GLN A 80 10.03 10.60 -5.44
N LYS A 81 9.21 10.60 -6.49
CA LYS A 81 8.39 11.78 -6.83
C LYS A 81 7.30 12.06 -5.80
N ALA A 82 6.69 11.02 -5.24
CA ALA A 82 5.72 11.18 -4.17
C ALA A 82 6.36 11.86 -2.94
N GLU A 83 7.59 11.50 -2.59
CA GLU A 83 8.38 12.16 -1.55
C GLU A 83 8.64 13.65 -1.90
N GLU A 84 9.14 13.93 -3.10
CA GLU A 84 9.38 15.32 -3.56
C GLU A 84 8.11 16.18 -3.54
N TRP A 85 6.96 15.58 -3.87
CA TRP A 85 5.66 16.26 -3.87
C TRP A 85 5.00 16.37 -2.49
N GLY A 86 5.64 15.85 -1.44
CA GLY A 86 5.13 15.95 -0.07
C GLY A 86 3.95 15.04 0.25
N TYR A 87 3.81 13.91 -0.47
CA TYR A 87 2.85 12.88 -0.04
C TYR A 87 3.28 12.29 1.31
N SER A 88 2.29 12.03 2.16
CA SER A 88 2.52 11.52 3.52
C SER A 88 2.99 10.07 3.55
N ARG A 89 2.60 9.27 2.55
CA ARG A 89 2.92 7.84 2.46
C ARG A 89 2.82 7.32 1.03
N PHE A 90 3.53 6.22 0.78
CA PHE A 90 3.49 5.45 -0.46
C PHE A 90 3.36 3.96 -0.14
N TRP A 91 2.24 3.36 -0.52
CA TRP A 91 1.97 1.94 -0.30
C TRP A 91 2.08 1.15 -1.58
N VAL A 92 2.49 -0.11 -1.44
CA VAL A 92 2.50 -1.09 -2.53
C VAL A 92 1.53 -2.23 -2.22
N SER A 93 0.82 -2.71 -3.23
CA SER A 93 -0.10 -3.85 -3.09
C SER A 93 0.58 -5.19 -3.36
N GLU A 94 -0.12 -6.26 -3.00
CA GLU A 94 0.29 -7.64 -3.23
C GLU A 94 -0.63 -8.31 -4.26
N HIS A 95 -0.07 -8.88 -5.32
CA HIS A 95 -0.79 -9.58 -6.36
C HIS A 95 -0.05 -10.84 -6.82
N HIS A 96 -0.79 -11.92 -7.04
CA HIS A 96 -0.23 -13.23 -7.38
C HIS A 96 -0.78 -13.77 -8.69
N ASN A 97 0.10 -14.38 -9.48
CA ASN A 97 -0.25 -15.06 -10.74
C ASN A 97 -1.02 -14.14 -11.71
N THR A 98 -0.49 -12.94 -11.92
CA THR A 98 -0.97 -11.95 -12.90
C THR A 98 0.21 -11.45 -13.72
N GLU A 99 0.00 -11.31 -15.03
CA GLU A 99 1.00 -10.74 -15.93
C GLU A 99 0.89 -9.20 -16.03
N GLN A 100 -0.15 -8.63 -15.43
CA GLN A 100 -0.46 -7.21 -15.52
C GLN A 100 0.15 -6.39 -14.39
N LEU A 101 0.60 -7.03 -13.30
CA LEU A 101 1.12 -6.37 -12.10
C LEU A 101 2.42 -7.07 -11.65
N ALA A 102 3.45 -6.29 -11.33
CA ALA A 102 4.78 -6.83 -11.00
C ALA A 102 4.96 -7.18 -9.51
N GLY A 103 4.12 -6.66 -8.62
CA GLY A 103 4.31 -6.75 -7.17
C GLY A 103 3.59 -7.95 -6.52
N SER A 104 4.36 -8.95 -6.06
CA SER A 104 3.84 -10.12 -5.32
C SER A 104 4.39 -10.26 -3.89
N SER A 105 5.44 -9.52 -3.54
CA SER A 105 6.05 -9.53 -2.20
C SER A 105 6.25 -8.07 -1.74
N PRO A 106 5.26 -7.50 -1.04
CA PRO A 106 5.32 -6.10 -0.62
C PRO A 106 6.51 -5.87 0.33
N GLU A 107 6.85 -6.78 1.25
CA GLU A 107 7.99 -6.63 2.16
C GLU A 107 9.35 -6.45 1.44
N VAL A 108 9.57 -7.18 0.35
CA VAL A 108 10.80 -7.06 -0.46
C VAL A 108 10.83 -5.70 -1.16
N LEU A 109 9.72 -5.30 -1.79
CA LEU A 109 9.62 -4.04 -2.50
C LEU A 109 9.72 -2.84 -1.54
N ILE A 110 9.06 -2.90 -0.38
CA ILE A 110 9.12 -1.88 0.68
C ILE A 110 10.57 -1.69 1.12
N SER A 111 11.32 -2.76 1.39
CA SER A 111 12.74 -2.65 1.77
C SER A 111 13.54 -1.88 0.71
N TYR A 112 13.31 -2.17 -0.57
CA TYR A 112 14.01 -1.50 -1.66
C TYR A 112 13.61 -0.02 -1.76
N LEU A 113 12.32 0.30 -1.63
CA LEU A 113 11.82 1.68 -1.70
C LEU A 113 12.28 2.53 -0.52
N LEU A 114 12.34 1.96 0.69
CA LEU A 114 12.90 2.63 1.87
C LEU A 114 14.36 3.03 1.66
N ALA A 115 15.14 2.20 0.96
CA ALA A 115 16.53 2.51 0.61
C ALA A 115 16.67 3.54 -0.52
N ARG A 116 15.58 3.85 -1.25
CA ARG A 116 15.56 4.80 -2.39
C ARG A 116 14.87 6.12 -2.09
N THR A 117 14.38 6.29 -0.86
CA THR A 117 13.64 7.46 -0.36
C THR A 117 14.13 7.80 1.04
N ASN A 118 13.94 9.03 1.50
CA ASN A 118 14.60 9.54 2.71
C ASN A 118 13.65 9.81 3.88
N SER A 119 12.43 10.25 3.62
CA SER A 119 11.50 10.76 4.62
C SER A 119 10.07 10.22 4.47
N ILE A 120 9.61 9.92 3.26
CA ILE A 120 8.26 9.40 3.04
C ILE A 120 8.08 8.05 3.76
N ARG A 121 6.88 7.81 4.30
CA ARG A 121 6.50 6.51 4.85
C ARG A 121 6.20 5.53 3.71
N ILE A 122 6.73 4.32 3.80
CA ILE A 122 6.50 3.26 2.84
C ILE A 122 5.80 2.09 3.55
N GLY A 123 4.88 1.42 2.88
CA GLY A 123 4.24 0.25 3.47
C GLY A 123 3.44 -0.60 2.52
N SER A 124 2.74 -1.57 3.09
CA SER A 124 1.85 -2.46 2.34
C SER A 124 0.43 -1.90 2.30
N GLY A 125 -0.24 -2.03 1.16
CA GLY A 125 -1.67 -1.75 1.01
C GLY A 125 -2.43 -2.87 0.29
N GLY A 126 -2.42 -4.12 0.74
CA GLY A 126 -1.91 -4.67 2.00
C GLY A 126 -1.39 -6.10 1.84
N VAL A 127 -0.65 -6.59 2.85
CA VAL A 127 -0.20 -7.98 2.92
C VAL A 127 -1.41 -8.90 3.03
N MET A 128 -1.46 -9.96 2.24
CA MET A 128 -2.57 -10.90 2.22
C MET A 128 -2.39 -11.97 3.29
N LEU A 129 -2.60 -11.56 4.53
CA LEU A 129 -2.29 -12.32 5.74
C LEU A 129 -2.86 -13.75 5.77
N GLN A 130 -3.96 -14.00 5.06
CA GLN A 130 -4.53 -15.34 4.92
C GLN A 130 -3.59 -16.36 4.22
N HIS A 131 -2.52 -15.91 3.58
CA HIS A 131 -1.52 -16.77 2.95
C HIS A 131 -0.30 -17.04 3.86
N TYR A 132 -0.06 -16.21 4.88
CA TYR A 132 1.19 -16.24 5.63
C TYR A 132 0.99 -16.42 7.13
N SER A 133 1.97 -17.03 7.79
CA SER A 133 2.04 -17.03 9.26
C SER A 133 2.03 -15.58 9.77
N PRO A 134 1.12 -15.20 10.67
CA PRO A 134 1.13 -13.90 11.34
C PRO A 134 2.48 -13.54 11.91
N PHE A 135 3.12 -14.50 12.59
CA PHE A 135 4.42 -14.27 13.21
C PHE A 135 5.50 -13.91 12.18
N LYS A 136 5.50 -14.57 11.01
CA LYS A 136 6.43 -14.26 9.93
C LYS A 136 6.24 -12.84 9.39
N VAL A 137 4.98 -12.41 9.22
CA VAL A 137 4.67 -11.04 8.80
C VAL A 137 5.14 -10.04 9.85
N ALA A 138 4.90 -10.30 11.13
CA ALA A 138 5.36 -9.44 12.22
C ALA A 138 6.88 -9.30 12.25
N GLU A 139 7.64 -10.39 12.14
CA GLU A 139 9.11 -10.36 12.11
C GLU A 139 9.66 -9.57 10.92
N ASN A 140 9.10 -9.77 9.72
CA ASN A 140 9.52 -9.02 8.52
C ASN A 140 9.34 -7.51 8.73
N PHE A 141 8.17 -7.08 9.22
CA PHE A 141 7.89 -5.66 9.43
C PHE A 141 8.62 -5.09 10.65
N HIS A 142 9.00 -5.92 11.62
CA HIS A 142 9.90 -5.54 12.70
C HIS A 142 11.31 -5.22 12.19
N VAL A 143 11.86 -6.06 11.30
CA VAL A 143 13.14 -5.80 10.65
C VAL A 143 13.06 -4.53 9.80
N LEU A 144 12.03 -4.39 8.95
CA LEU A 144 11.84 -3.17 8.15
C LEU A 144 11.78 -1.91 9.03
N SER A 145 11.04 -1.96 10.13
CA SER A 145 10.92 -0.82 11.06
C SER A 145 12.23 -0.51 11.79
N SER A 146 13.10 -1.50 11.96
CA SER A 146 14.44 -1.31 12.51
C SER A 146 15.40 -0.70 11.49
N LEU A 147 15.26 -1.06 10.21
CA LEU A 147 16.03 -0.48 9.10
C LEU A 147 15.61 0.96 8.79
N ALA A 148 14.32 1.30 8.93
CA ALA A 148 13.79 2.63 8.68
C ALA A 148 12.83 3.08 9.80
N PRO A 149 13.35 3.47 10.97
CA PRO A 149 12.53 3.86 12.12
C PRO A 149 11.52 4.95 11.79
N GLY A 150 10.24 4.69 12.11
CA GLY A 150 9.14 5.64 11.91
C GLY A 150 8.67 5.81 10.46
N ARG A 151 9.21 5.01 9.52
CA ARG A 151 8.90 5.12 8.08
C ARG A 151 8.16 3.91 7.50
N VAL A 152 7.74 2.95 8.32
CA VAL A 152 7.15 1.68 7.86
C VAL A 152 5.68 1.56 8.29
N ASP A 153 4.80 1.35 7.32
CA ASP A 153 3.38 1.01 7.54
C ASP A 153 3.11 -0.48 7.23
N LEU A 154 2.32 -1.15 8.06
CA LEU A 154 1.79 -2.49 7.79
C LEU A 154 0.28 -2.40 7.53
N GLY A 155 -0.11 -2.29 6.26
CA GLY A 155 -1.48 -2.53 5.84
C GLY A 155 -1.71 -4.01 5.56
N VAL A 156 -2.87 -4.54 5.99
CA VAL A 156 -3.24 -5.94 5.82
C VAL A 156 -4.54 -6.04 5.01
N GLY A 157 -4.52 -6.87 3.97
CA GLY A 157 -5.64 -7.12 3.06
C GLY A 157 -6.39 -8.42 3.37
N LYS A 158 -7.71 -8.40 3.14
CA LYS A 158 -8.60 -9.57 3.28
C LYS A 158 -8.77 -10.37 1.99
N ALA A 159 -8.47 -9.75 0.85
CA ALA A 159 -8.62 -10.39 -0.46
C ALA A 159 -7.46 -11.35 -0.75
N PRO A 160 -7.67 -12.39 -1.58
CA PRO A 160 -6.61 -13.34 -1.97
C PRO A 160 -5.58 -12.81 -2.96
N GLY A 161 -5.83 -11.66 -3.60
CA GLY A 161 -4.91 -11.04 -4.57
C GLY A 161 -4.52 -11.85 -5.78
N GLY A 162 -5.20 -12.96 -6.00
CA GLY A 162 -4.94 -13.87 -7.10
C GLY A 162 -6.10 -14.83 -7.30
N LEU A 163 -5.95 -15.68 -8.30
CA LEU A 163 -6.92 -16.69 -8.66
C LEU A 163 -6.82 -17.94 -7.74
N PRO A 164 -7.81 -18.85 -7.77
CA PRO A 164 -7.82 -20.01 -6.86
C PRO A 164 -6.56 -20.90 -6.92
N LEU A 165 -5.90 -20.96 -8.08
CA LEU A 165 -4.66 -21.74 -8.25
C LEU A 165 -3.49 -21.16 -7.44
N SER A 166 -3.27 -19.84 -7.50
CA SER A 166 -2.21 -19.20 -6.71
C SER A 166 -2.52 -19.23 -5.21
N THR A 167 -3.79 -19.10 -4.85
CA THR A 167 -4.23 -19.29 -3.45
C THR A 167 -3.86 -20.69 -2.94
N LYS A 168 -4.17 -21.75 -3.71
CA LYS A 168 -3.80 -23.12 -3.36
C LYS A 168 -2.28 -23.31 -3.26
N ALA A 169 -1.51 -22.72 -4.17
CA ALA A 169 -0.06 -22.81 -4.15
C ALA A 169 0.54 -22.12 -2.92
N LEU A 170 0.08 -20.90 -2.59
CA LEU A 170 0.53 -20.15 -1.40
C LEU A 170 0.14 -20.82 -0.09
N GLN A 171 -1.02 -21.48 -0.07
CA GLN A 171 -1.54 -22.17 1.11
C GLN A 171 -1.13 -23.64 1.17
N PHE A 172 -0.28 -24.11 0.24
CA PHE A 172 0.17 -25.50 0.23
C PHE A 172 0.93 -25.81 1.52
N GLY A 173 0.48 -26.85 2.24
CA GLY A 173 1.04 -27.21 3.55
C GLY A 173 0.51 -26.40 4.73
N THR A 174 -0.41 -25.46 4.51
CA THR A 174 -1.13 -24.73 5.57
C THR A 174 -2.50 -25.36 5.82
N MET A 175 -2.93 -25.48 7.08
CA MET A 175 -4.32 -25.79 7.40
C MET A 175 -5.09 -24.47 7.46
N ASN A 176 -5.82 -24.15 6.38
CA ASN A 176 -6.68 -22.97 6.34
C ASN A 176 -8.09 -23.43 5.94
N ASP A 177 -9.02 -23.40 6.89
CA ASP A 177 -10.41 -23.83 6.72
C ASP A 177 -11.31 -22.72 6.11
N GLY A 178 -10.70 -21.61 5.67
CA GLY A 178 -11.38 -20.47 5.07
C GLY A 178 -11.98 -19.48 6.07
N LYS A 179 -11.86 -19.71 7.40
CA LYS A 179 -12.34 -18.79 8.46
C LYS A 179 -11.23 -18.00 9.17
N ASP A 180 -9.99 -18.15 8.69
CA ASP A 180 -8.74 -17.92 9.42
C ASP A 180 -8.27 -16.45 9.52
N PHE A 181 -8.74 -15.54 8.64
CA PHE A 181 -8.21 -14.16 8.63
C PHE A 181 -8.31 -13.45 9.99
N LYS A 182 -9.45 -13.56 10.67
CA LYS A 182 -9.67 -12.87 11.94
C LYS A 182 -8.74 -13.41 13.03
N GLU A 183 -8.54 -14.72 13.06
CA GLU A 183 -7.67 -15.39 14.03
C GLU A 183 -6.21 -14.97 13.81
N ARG A 184 -5.75 -15.01 12.55
CA ARG A 184 -4.43 -14.51 12.16
C ARG A 184 -4.22 -13.04 12.51
N PHE A 185 -5.21 -12.20 12.25
CA PHE A 185 -5.12 -10.78 12.54
C PHE A 185 -5.10 -10.48 14.04
N VAL A 186 -5.81 -11.27 14.87
CA VAL A 186 -5.71 -11.18 16.33
C VAL A 186 -4.31 -11.56 16.80
N PHE A 187 -3.71 -12.62 16.23
CA PHE A 187 -2.35 -13.03 16.58
C PHE A 187 -1.30 -11.96 16.28
N LEU A 188 -1.47 -11.15 15.22
CA LEU A 188 -0.58 -10.02 14.92
C LEU A 188 -0.61 -8.88 15.95
N LYS A 189 -1.69 -8.76 16.73
CA LYS A 189 -1.89 -7.65 17.68
C LYS A 189 -1.40 -7.94 19.09
N ASN A 190 -1.21 -9.22 19.41
CA ASN A 190 -0.74 -9.69 20.71
C ASN A 190 0.77 -9.91 20.68
#